data_AF-A0AAD4XIT2-F1
#
_entry.id   AF-A0AAD4XIT2-F1
#
_cell.length_a   1.000
_cell.length_b   1.000
_cell.length_c   1.000
_cell.angle_alpha   90.00
_cell.angle_beta   90.00
_cell.angle_gamma   90.00
#
_symmetry.space_group_name_H-M   'P 1'
#
loop_
_entity.id
_entity.type
_entity.pdbx_description
1 polymer ?
#
loop_
_entity_poly.entity_id
_entity_poly.type
_entity_poly.pdbx_seq_one_letter_code
_entity_poly.pdbx_strand_id
1 'polypeptide(L)'
;MTILSLNLSGSYRLTTHEWNSNFPARLVNGNLPECLKSTSSYGGRINSPSYSISKNIQGRNGKGAKGIGVIAPKILSVATTVSSGSSGLGLLLDAYDDEYGGIIIDPEHLPSNANAFASILRTSLSNWKLKGKKGVWLKILQEQAHLVPVAIKEGFDYHHADRGYIMLTYWIPNDEPCSLPDGPTHQIGVGGFVMNENKEVLVVQENVCPCQCSGVWKLPTGFINKSEEIFSGVVREVKEETGINTEFLEVVAFRHVHKVAFEQSDLFFVCMLKPLSFDIRIDEKEIQAAKWMNLDEFLSQSFYEEDHMSKRVIDICVAAYENTYGGFINHHLTSKFDGKLSHLYYNHEMVKKI
;
A
#
# COMPACT_ATOMS: atom_id res chain seq x y z
N MET A 1 6.58 10.79 -11.57
CA MET A 1 6.34 9.79 -10.53
C MET A 1 7.60 8.95 -10.56
N THR A 2 8.54 9.17 -9.65
CA THR A 2 9.79 8.42 -9.61
C THR A 2 9.50 7.18 -8.78
N ILE A 3 9.38 6.03 -9.44
CA ILE A 3 9.14 4.75 -8.77
C ILE A 3 10.46 4.29 -8.16
N LEU A 4 10.40 3.86 -6.90
CA LEU A 4 11.52 3.21 -6.22
C LEU A 4 11.71 1.84 -6.88
N SER A 5 12.81 1.65 -7.62
CA SER A 5 13.21 0.37 -8.24
C SER A 5 13.39 -0.76 -7.21
N LEU A 6 12.44 -1.68 -7.11
CA LEU A 6 12.57 -2.85 -6.23
C LEU A 6 13.53 -3.86 -6.83
N ASN A 7 14.80 -3.81 -6.39
CA ASN A 7 15.73 -4.90 -6.65
C ASN A 7 15.55 -6.03 -5.62
N LEU A 8 15.52 -7.26 -6.13
CA LEU A 8 15.48 -8.51 -5.34
C LEU A 8 16.57 -8.56 -4.25
N SER A 9 17.72 -7.91 -4.49
CA SER A 9 18.87 -7.85 -3.59
C SER A 9 18.82 -6.75 -2.51
N GLY A 10 17.85 -5.82 -2.57
CA GLY A 10 17.56 -4.85 -1.50
C GLY A 10 18.69 -3.87 -1.13
N SER A 11 18.59 -2.62 -1.59
CA SER A 11 19.17 -1.46 -0.89
C SER A 11 18.62 -0.16 -1.49
N TYR A 12 17.74 0.54 -0.75
CA TYR A 12 17.64 1.99 -0.87
C TYR A 12 18.36 2.59 0.32
N ARG A 13 19.56 3.13 0.13
CA ARG A 13 20.18 4.02 1.10
C ARG A 13 19.66 5.43 0.85
N LEU A 14 18.75 5.89 1.71
CA LEU A 14 18.60 7.33 1.92
C LEU A 14 19.86 7.80 2.65
N THR A 15 20.71 8.57 1.98
CA THR A 15 21.78 9.32 2.65
C THR A 15 21.13 10.36 3.55
N THR A 16 21.06 10.08 4.85
CA THR A 16 20.73 11.08 5.86
C THR A 16 21.91 12.06 5.95
N HIS A 17 21.75 13.28 5.46
CA HIS A 17 22.64 14.36 5.86
C HIS A 17 22.32 14.69 7.33
N GLU A 18 23.18 14.24 8.24
CA GLU A 18 23.17 14.69 9.63
C GLU A 18 23.39 16.20 9.67
N TRP A 19 22.36 16.93 10.06
CA TRP A 19 22.45 18.33 10.45
C TRP A 19 23.06 18.39 11.86
N ASN A 20 24.39 18.42 11.95
CA ASN A 20 25.07 18.70 13.21
C ASN A 20 25.11 20.21 13.47
N SER A 21 24.33 20.66 14.45
CA SER A 21 24.37 22.00 15.00
C SER A 21 25.57 22.15 15.94
N ASN A 22 26.59 22.95 15.55
CA ASN A 22 27.38 23.85 16.43
C ASN A 22 28.40 24.71 15.62
N PHE A 23 28.36 26.02 15.88
CA PHE A 23 29.09 27.20 15.33
C PHE A 23 30.66 27.13 15.42
N PRO A 24 31.50 28.06 14.84
CA PRO A 24 31.24 29.44 14.41
C PRO A 24 31.87 29.92 13.06
N ALA A 25 31.58 31.19 12.74
CA ALA A 25 31.96 31.94 11.54
C ALA A 25 33.46 31.94 11.15
N ARG A 26 33.72 31.80 9.84
CA ARG A 26 34.85 32.44 9.14
C ARG A 26 34.60 32.52 7.63
N LEU A 27 34.69 33.73 7.09
CA LEU A 27 34.71 34.07 5.67
C LEU A 27 35.94 33.48 4.97
N VAL A 28 35.77 32.78 3.85
CA VAL A 28 36.71 32.80 2.71
C VAL A 28 35.95 32.55 1.39
N ASN A 29 36.25 33.39 0.41
CA ASN A 29 35.74 33.46 -0.96
C ASN A 29 35.95 32.18 -1.81
N GLY A 30 35.04 31.92 -2.76
CA GLY A 30 35.35 31.08 -3.93
C GLY A 30 34.14 30.47 -4.66
N ASN A 31 33.64 31.17 -5.68
CA ASN A 31 32.98 30.70 -6.91
C ASN A 31 31.90 29.59 -6.84
N LEU A 32 30.62 30.00 -6.93
CA LEU A 32 29.50 29.16 -7.40
C LEU A 32 29.29 29.35 -8.93
N PRO A 33 29.06 28.29 -9.71
CA PRO A 33 28.43 28.39 -11.03
C PRO A 33 26.89 28.38 -10.92
N GLU A 34 26.27 29.15 -11.81
CA GLU A 34 24.84 29.42 -11.95
C GLU A 34 24.01 28.20 -12.38
N CYS A 35 22.93 27.91 -11.66
CA CYS A 35 21.74 27.25 -12.23
C CYS A 35 20.52 27.46 -11.31
N LEU A 36 19.83 28.59 -11.47
CA LEU A 36 18.42 28.78 -11.05
C LEU A 36 17.88 30.04 -11.72
N LYS A 37 17.41 29.93 -12.97
CA LYS A 37 16.43 30.85 -13.55
C LYS A 37 15.56 30.11 -14.58
N SER A 38 14.38 29.66 -14.17
CA SER A 38 13.17 29.92 -14.95
C SER A 38 11.92 29.63 -14.11
N THR A 39 11.23 30.70 -13.78
CA THR A 39 9.82 30.71 -13.43
C THR A 39 9.02 30.70 -14.73
N SER A 40 8.02 29.83 -14.85
CA SER A 40 6.88 30.13 -15.71
C SER A 40 5.60 29.52 -15.14
N SER A 41 4.65 30.40 -14.93
CA SER A 41 3.25 30.20 -14.58
C SER A 41 2.47 29.63 -15.75
N TYR A 42 1.69 28.57 -15.54
CA TYR A 42 0.52 28.30 -16.37
C TYR A 42 -0.62 27.74 -15.53
N GLY A 43 -1.68 28.53 -15.42
CA GLY A 43 -2.99 28.08 -14.96
C GLY A 43 -3.72 27.36 -16.09
N GLY A 44 -4.39 26.26 -15.75
CA GLY A 44 -5.23 25.50 -16.65
C GLY A 44 -6.31 24.77 -15.87
N ARG A 45 -7.56 25.24 -16.05
CA ARG A 45 -8.78 24.56 -15.59
C ARG A 45 -8.89 23.21 -16.30
N ILE A 46 -9.25 22.16 -15.57
CA ILE A 46 -9.75 20.91 -16.15
C ILE A 46 -11.05 20.54 -15.45
N ASN A 47 -12.14 20.60 -16.21
CA ASN A 47 -13.46 20.08 -15.84
C ASN A 47 -13.42 18.54 -15.90
N SER A 48 -13.91 17.87 -14.86
CA SER A 48 -14.20 16.43 -14.88
C SER A 48 -15.73 16.21 -14.91
N PRO A 49 -16.26 15.37 -15.80
CA PRO A 49 -17.70 15.07 -15.86
C PRO A 49 -18.08 14.00 -14.83
N SER A 50 -19.22 14.23 -14.18
CA SER A 50 -19.90 13.36 -13.25
C SER A 50 -20.63 12.22 -13.98
N TYR A 51 -20.35 10.97 -13.60
CA TYR A 51 -21.18 9.82 -13.95
C TYR A 51 -22.00 9.38 -12.74
N SER A 52 -23.32 9.43 -12.89
CA SER A 52 -24.30 8.90 -11.95
C SER A 52 -24.69 7.49 -12.38
N ILE A 53 -24.62 6.52 -11.46
CA ILE A 53 -25.21 5.19 -11.65
C ILE A 53 -26.14 4.91 -10.47
N SER A 54 -27.43 5.01 -10.75
CA SER A 54 -28.53 4.52 -9.93
C SER A 54 -28.58 3.00 -10.00
N LYS A 55 -28.80 2.31 -8.86
CA LYS A 55 -29.53 1.03 -8.85
C LYS A 55 -30.06 0.65 -7.46
N ASN A 56 -31.37 0.43 -7.44
CA ASN A 56 -32.19 -0.20 -6.40
C ASN A 56 -31.64 -1.54 -5.91
N ILE A 57 -31.74 -1.81 -4.61
CA ILE A 57 -31.71 -3.19 -4.07
C ILE A 57 -32.84 -3.36 -3.03
N GLN A 58 -33.76 -4.27 -3.36
CA GLN A 58 -34.72 -4.90 -2.45
C GLN A 58 -34.01 -5.91 -1.55
N GLY A 59 -34.37 -5.93 -0.27
CA GLY A 59 -33.77 -6.80 0.74
C GLY A 59 -34.28 -8.24 0.76
N ARG A 60 -33.52 -9.11 1.47
CA ARG A 60 -34.04 -10.27 2.21
C ARG A 60 -33.02 -10.80 3.22
N ASN A 61 -33.55 -11.14 4.39
CA ASN A 61 -32.88 -11.61 5.61
C ASN A 61 -32.36 -13.05 5.53
N GLY A 62 -31.25 -13.33 6.24
CA GLY A 62 -30.77 -14.69 6.55
C GLY A 62 -29.79 -14.68 7.73
N LYS A 63 -30.04 -15.52 8.74
CA LYS A 63 -29.42 -15.52 10.08
C LYS A 63 -28.09 -16.30 10.16
N GLY A 64 -27.09 -15.69 10.79
CA GLY A 64 -26.22 -16.23 11.88
C GLY A 64 -25.33 -17.47 11.67
N ALA A 65 -24.02 -17.26 11.77
CA ALA A 65 -23.07 -18.18 12.43
C ALA A 65 -21.80 -17.42 12.88
N LYS A 66 -21.38 -17.62 14.13
CA LYS A 66 -20.21 -16.98 14.77
C LYS A 66 -18.91 -17.67 14.36
N GLY A 67 -17.90 -16.88 13.98
CA GLY A 67 -16.52 -17.32 13.78
C GLY A 67 -15.56 -16.17 14.09
N ILE A 68 -14.48 -16.48 14.81
CA ILE A 68 -13.46 -15.54 15.32
C ILE A 68 -12.44 -15.28 14.21
N GLY A 69 -12.17 -14.01 13.88
CA GLY A 69 -11.10 -13.61 12.96
C GLY A 69 -11.23 -12.14 12.56
N VAL A 70 -10.10 -11.44 12.54
CA VAL A 70 -9.92 -10.00 12.31
C VAL A 70 -10.52 -9.55 10.97
N ILE A 71 -11.47 -8.61 10.97
CA ILE A 71 -12.10 -8.04 9.78
C ILE A 71 -11.90 -6.52 9.78
N ALA A 72 -11.40 -5.95 8.68
CA ALA A 72 -11.43 -4.51 8.43
C ALA A 72 -12.90 -4.01 8.46
N PRO A 73 -13.18 -2.83 9.04
CA PRO A 73 -14.54 -2.45 9.45
C PRO A 73 -15.51 -2.47 8.26
N LYS A 74 -16.55 -3.30 8.38
CA LYS A 74 -17.75 -3.23 7.54
C LYS A 74 -18.71 -2.27 8.22
N ILE A 75 -19.05 -1.16 7.57
CA ILE A 75 -20.11 -0.26 8.01
C ILE A 75 -21.43 -1.02 7.89
N LEU A 76 -21.94 -1.52 9.01
CA LEU A 76 -23.27 -2.12 9.10
C LEU A 76 -24.25 -1.01 9.51
N SER A 77 -25.00 -0.46 8.55
CA SER A 77 -26.08 0.49 8.86
C SER A 77 -27.24 -0.26 9.52
N VAL A 78 -27.17 -0.45 10.84
CA VAL A 78 -28.34 -0.82 11.63
C VAL A 78 -29.08 0.48 11.90
N ALA A 79 -30.18 0.70 11.18
CA ALA A 79 -31.12 1.77 11.46
C ALA A 79 -31.74 1.54 12.85
N THR A 80 -31.09 2.07 13.87
CA THR A 80 -31.69 2.23 15.19
C THR A 80 -32.55 3.46 15.08
N THR A 81 -33.87 3.28 15.06
CA THR A 81 -34.82 4.40 15.18
C THR A 81 -34.63 5.04 16.55
N VAL A 82 -33.79 6.06 16.63
CA VAL A 82 -33.74 6.97 17.76
C VAL A 82 -34.72 8.10 17.44
N SER A 83 -35.70 8.29 18.33
CA SER A 83 -36.75 9.29 18.18
C SER A 83 -36.15 10.69 18.00
N SER A 84 -36.59 11.37 16.95
CA SER A 84 -36.48 12.80 16.78
C SER A 84 -37.12 13.52 17.98
N GLY A 85 -36.32 14.21 18.78
CA GLY A 85 -36.79 15.02 19.89
C GLY A 85 -35.70 15.87 20.52
N SER A 86 -35.79 17.19 20.27
CA SER A 86 -35.13 18.30 20.98
C SER A 86 -33.70 18.63 20.59
N SER A 87 -33.60 19.73 19.86
CA SER A 87 -32.45 20.65 19.76
C SER A 87 -31.88 20.97 21.15
N GLY A 88 -30.77 20.31 21.50
CA GLY A 88 -29.88 20.69 22.60
C GLY A 88 -28.47 20.84 22.05
N LEU A 89 -27.69 21.79 22.56
CA LEU A 89 -26.26 21.90 22.27
C LEU A 89 -25.61 20.51 22.40
N GLY A 90 -25.09 19.95 21.31
CA GLY A 90 -24.43 18.64 21.33
C GLY A 90 -23.24 18.66 22.28
N LEU A 91 -23.37 18.02 23.44
CA LEU A 91 -22.34 17.95 24.48
C LEU A 91 -21.26 16.88 24.18
N LEU A 92 -21.47 16.04 23.16
CA LEU A 92 -20.61 14.93 22.77
C LEU A 92 -20.38 14.94 21.25
N LEU A 93 -19.27 14.35 20.81
CA LEU A 93 -19.00 14.13 19.39
C LEU A 93 -19.89 13.01 18.83
N ASP A 94 -20.32 13.17 17.59
CA ASP A 94 -20.97 12.13 16.82
C ASP A 94 -19.97 11.01 16.54
N ALA A 95 -20.34 9.78 16.89
CA ALA A 95 -19.47 8.62 16.81
C ALA A 95 -20.29 7.32 16.80
N TYR A 96 -19.67 6.24 16.34
CA TYR A 96 -20.26 4.90 16.32
C TYR A 96 -19.31 3.87 16.95
N ASP A 97 -19.90 2.78 17.46
CA ASP A 97 -19.16 1.68 18.07
C ASP A 97 -18.51 0.79 17.00
N ASP A 98 -17.28 0.35 17.24
CA ASP A 98 -16.67 -0.76 16.50
C ASP A 98 -17.00 -2.13 17.14
N GLU A 99 -16.62 -3.22 16.47
CA GLU A 99 -16.90 -4.59 16.91
C GLU A 99 -16.08 -5.03 18.14
N TYR A 100 -15.09 -4.24 18.55
CA TYR A 100 -14.11 -4.55 19.60
C TYR A 100 -14.24 -3.63 20.82
N GLY A 101 -15.34 -2.88 20.93
CA GLY A 101 -15.60 -1.98 22.05
C GLY A 101 -14.85 -0.65 21.98
N GLY A 102 -14.34 -0.29 20.81
CA GLY A 102 -13.83 1.02 20.48
C GLY A 102 -14.89 1.96 19.89
N ILE A 103 -14.45 3.16 19.55
CA ILE A 103 -15.25 4.28 19.06
C ILE A 103 -14.63 4.84 17.79
N ILE A 104 -15.44 5.09 16.78
CA ILE A 104 -15.02 5.78 15.56
C ILE A 104 -15.79 7.09 15.48
N ILE A 105 -15.07 8.21 15.53
CA ILE A 105 -15.62 9.56 15.48
C ILE A 105 -15.99 9.90 14.04
N ASP A 106 -17.18 10.46 13.83
CA ASP A 106 -17.64 10.90 12.53
C ASP A 106 -16.89 12.19 12.10
N PRO A 107 -16.12 12.15 10.99
CA PRO A 107 -15.37 13.31 10.52
C PRO A 107 -16.26 14.43 9.95
N GLU A 108 -17.50 14.16 9.53
CA GLU A 108 -18.36 15.16 8.87
C GLU A 108 -18.97 16.15 9.87
N HIS A 109 -19.01 15.78 11.15
CA HIS A 109 -19.70 16.53 12.21
C HIS A 109 -18.73 17.11 13.26
N LEU A 110 -17.45 17.27 12.90
CA LEU A 110 -16.46 17.87 13.81
C LEU A 110 -16.70 19.38 14.01
N PRO A 111 -16.67 19.88 15.26
CA PRO A 111 -16.69 21.31 15.54
C PRO A 111 -15.55 22.05 14.82
N SER A 112 -15.89 23.07 14.03
CA SER A 112 -14.90 23.84 13.27
C SER A 112 -14.00 24.72 14.16
N ASN A 113 -14.50 25.15 15.32
CA ASN A 113 -13.74 25.94 16.28
C ASN A 113 -12.87 25.04 17.18
N ALA A 114 -11.56 25.29 17.21
CA ALA A 114 -10.59 24.50 17.97
C ALA A 114 -10.90 24.38 19.48
N ASN A 115 -11.37 25.45 20.13
CA ASN A 115 -11.70 25.42 21.55
C ASN A 115 -12.97 24.63 21.82
N ALA A 116 -13.98 24.78 20.94
CA ALA A 116 -15.20 23.99 21.01
C ALA A 116 -14.88 22.50 20.80
N PHE A 117 -14.06 22.18 19.79
CA PHE A 117 -13.60 20.83 19.52
C PHE A 117 -12.88 20.22 20.74
N ALA A 118 -11.91 20.93 21.33
CA ALA A 118 -11.20 20.45 22.52
C ALA A 118 -12.15 20.15 23.69
N SER A 119 -13.09 21.06 23.97
CA SER A 119 -14.05 20.91 25.07
C SER A 119 -14.98 19.72 24.87
N ILE A 120 -15.51 19.56 23.66
CA ILE A 120 -16.43 18.47 23.33
C ILE A 120 -15.67 17.13 23.27
N LEU A 121 -14.44 17.12 22.75
CA LEU A 121 -13.57 15.94 22.72
C LEU A 121 -13.26 15.42 24.13
N ARG A 122 -12.86 16.30 25.07
CA ARG A 122 -12.63 15.91 26.48
C ARG A 122 -13.87 15.33 27.16
N THR A 123 -15.02 15.96 26.90
CA THR A 123 -16.31 15.50 27.44
C THR A 123 -16.66 14.12 26.87
N SER A 124 -16.41 13.92 25.58
CA SER A 124 -16.64 12.65 24.87
C SER A 124 -15.74 11.53 25.39
N LEU A 125 -14.43 11.78 25.50
CA LEU A 125 -13.47 10.82 26.07
C LEU A 125 -13.84 10.40 27.49
N SER A 126 -14.25 11.35 28.34
CA SER A 126 -14.68 11.07 29.72
C SER A 126 -15.93 10.18 29.75
N ASN A 127 -16.91 10.48 28.89
CA ASN A 127 -18.12 9.68 28.77
C ASN A 127 -17.82 8.25 28.24
N TRP A 128 -16.95 8.11 27.24
CA TRP A 128 -16.56 6.81 26.70
C TRP A 128 -15.78 5.98 27.71
N LYS A 129 -14.92 6.62 28.53
CA LYS A 129 -14.25 5.97 29.65
C LYS A 129 -15.23 5.39 30.66
N LEU A 130 -16.26 6.14 31.05
CA LEU A 130 -17.30 5.64 31.96
C LEU A 130 -18.10 4.47 31.36
N LYS A 131 -18.24 4.44 30.03
CA LYS A 131 -18.89 3.35 29.29
C LYS A 131 -17.97 2.14 29.05
N GLY A 132 -16.74 2.15 29.57
CA GLY A 132 -15.77 1.06 29.39
C GLY A 132 -15.29 0.91 27.94
N LYS A 133 -15.34 1.98 27.14
CA LYS A 133 -14.80 1.98 25.79
C LYS A 133 -13.27 2.02 25.82
N LYS A 134 -12.65 1.48 24.78
CA LYS A 134 -11.20 1.33 24.70
C LYS A 134 -10.55 2.24 23.67
N GLY A 135 -10.38 1.76 22.44
CA GLY A 135 -9.75 2.51 21.36
C GLY A 135 -10.68 3.56 20.77
N VAL A 136 -10.15 4.74 20.45
CA VAL A 136 -10.87 5.81 19.77
C VAL A 136 -10.14 6.15 18.48
N TRP A 137 -10.88 6.19 17.38
CA TRP A 137 -10.40 6.52 16.05
C TRP A 137 -10.92 7.88 15.64
N LEU A 138 -10.01 8.77 15.24
CA LEU A 138 -10.32 10.13 14.83
C LEU A 138 -9.74 10.39 13.45
N LYS A 139 -10.63 10.40 12.45
CA LYS A 139 -10.28 10.85 11.10
C LYS A 139 -10.42 12.37 11.02
N ILE A 140 -9.35 13.06 10.65
CA ILE A 140 -9.38 14.51 10.39
C ILE A 140 -9.12 14.73 8.90
N LEU A 141 -10.07 15.37 8.22
CA LEU A 141 -9.95 15.69 6.80
C LEU A 141 -8.94 16.83 6.59
N GLN A 142 -8.37 16.93 5.38
CA GLN A 142 -7.33 17.91 5.07
C GLN A 142 -7.78 19.37 5.32
N GLU A 143 -9.05 19.68 5.05
CA GLU A 143 -9.68 20.97 5.32
C GLU A 143 -9.89 21.26 6.82
N GLN A 144 -9.78 20.23 7.67
CA GLN A 144 -9.89 20.30 9.12
C GLN A 144 -8.52 20.22 9.82
N ALA A 145 -7.41 20.36 9.08
CA ALA A 145 -6.05 20.13 9.59
C ALA A 145 -5.69 20.99 10.82
N HIS A 146 -6.35 22.13 11.04
CA HIS A 146 -6.17 22.95 12.24
C HIS A 146 -6.62 22.25 13.53
N LEU A 147 -7.41 21.19 13.45
CA LEU A 147 -7.84 20.37 14.59
C LEU A 147 -6.80 19.32 15.02
N VAL A 148 -5.84 18.98 14.16
CA VAL A 148 -4.77 18.00 14.46
C VAL A 148 -3.98 18.37 15.73
N PRO A 149 -3.38 19.57 15.86
CA PRO A 149 -2.63 19.92 17.06
C PRO A 149 -3.50 19.94 18.33
N VAL A 150 -4.81 20.17 18.19
CA VAL A 150 -5.75 20.10 19.30
C VAL A 150 -5.92 18.66 19.76
N ALA A 151 -6.16 17.72 18.84
CA ALA A 151 -6.30 16.30 19.15
C ALA A 151 -5.03 15.71 19.79
N ILE A 152 -3.86 16.02 19.24
CA ILE A 152 -2.57 15.58 19.81
C ILE A 152 -2.39 16.10 21.24
N LYS A 153 -2.78 17.35 21.51
CA LYS A 153 -2.72 17.92 22.87
C LYS A 153 -3.67 17.21 23.86
N GLU A 154 -4.75 16.62 23.37
CA GLU A 154 -5.65 15.76 24.16
C GLU A 154 -5.15 14.31 24.28
N GLY A 155 -3.95 14.01 23.75
CA GLY A 155 -3.26 12.73 23.89
C GLY A 155 -3.51 11.74 22.75
N PHE A 156 -4.13 12.17 21.65
CA PHE A 156 -4.17 11.34 20.45
C PHE A 156 -2.77 11.20 19.85
N ASP A 157 -2.54 10.09 19.17
CA ASP A 157 -1.30 9.81 18.44
C ASP A 157 -1.57 9.54 16.96
N TYR A 158 -0.52 9.64 16.15
CA TYR A 158 -0.63 9.37 14.72
C TYR A 158 -0.72 7.86 14.44
N HIS A 159 -1.67 7.46 13.59
CA HIS A 159 -1.76 6.07 13.13
C HIS A 159 -1.38 5.92 11.66
N HIS A 160 -2.02 6.67 10.76
CA HIS A 160 -1.67 6.69 9.33
C HIS A 160 -2.24 7.94 8.65
N ALA A 161 -1.77 8.23 7.43
CA ALA A 161 -2.33 9.27 6.58
C ALA A 161 -2.59 8.72 5.17
N ASP A 162 -3.53 9.34 4.48
CA ASP A 162 -3.76 9.13 3.05
C ASP A 162 -4.05 10.50 2.41
N ARG A 163 -4.18 10.54 1.08
CA ARG A 163 -4.59 11.76 0.38
C ARG A 163 -5.92 12.26 0.96
N GLY A 164 -5.90 13.49 1.45
CA GLY A 164 -7.09 14.17 1.96
C GLY A 164 -7.43 13.92 3.43
N TYR A 165 -6.70 13.08 4.19
CA TYR A 165 -6.96 12.92 5.62
C TYR A 165 -5.79 12.36 6.43
N ILE A 166 -5.86 12.54 7.75
CA ILE A 166 -5.03 11.83 8.73
C ILE A 166 -5.92 11.03 9.70
N MET A 167 -5.45 9.85 10.07
CA MET A 167 -6.07 9.01 11.10
C MET A 167 -5.23 9.11 12.38
N LEU A 168 -5.90 9.52 13.45
CA LEU A 168 -5.37 9.57 14.80
C LEU A 168 -6.04 8.50 15.67
N THR A 169 -5.33 8.04 16.69
CA THR A 169 -5.87 7.08 17.66
C THR A 169 -5.65 7.54 19.09
N TYR A 170 -6.53 7.10 19.98
CA TYR A 170 -6.40 7.29 21.42
C TYR A 170 -6.79 6.01 22.16
N TRP A 171 -5.98 5.58 23.12
CA TRP A 171 -6.28 4.45 23.98
C TRP A 171 -6.77 4.95 25.34
N ILE A 172 -8.03 4.69 25.67
CA ILE A 172 -8.66 5.17 26.91
C ILE A 172 -8.13 4.49 28.19
N PRO A 173 -7.91 3.16 28.21
CA PRO A 173 -7.41 2.48 29.40
C PRO A 173 -5.96 2.89 29.70
N ASN A 174 -5.68 3.25 30.96
CA ASN A 174 -4.33 3.61 31.41
C ASN A 174 -3.63 2.46 32.14
N ASP A 175 -4.37 1.40 32.45
CA ASP A 175 -3.98 0.26 33.27
C ASP A 175 -3.67 -1.00 32.44
N GLU A 176 -3.94 -0.97 31.13
CA GLU A 176 -3.61 -2.05 30.20
C GLU A 176 -2.84 -1.53 28.96
N PRO A 177 -1.97 -2.35 28.35
CA PRO A 177 -1.30 -2.00 27.11
C PRO A 177 -2.29 -1.67 25.99
N CYS A 178 -1.91 -0.73 25.11
CA CYS A 178 -2.66 -0.44 23.90
C CYS A 178 -2.74 -1.68 23.01
N SER A 179 -3.94 -2.07 22.61
CA SER A 179 -4.18 -3.21 21.70
C SER A 179 -4.69 -2.78 20.32
N LEU A 180 -4.62 -1.48 20.03
CA LEU A 180 -4.86 -0.98 18.68
C LEU A 180 -3.76 -1.49 17.76
N PRO A 181 -4.10 -1.94 16.54
CA PRO A 181 -3.09 -2.32 15.58
C PRO A 181 -2.26 -1.09 15.19
N ASP A 182 -1.00 -1.33 14.85
CA ASP A 182 -0.16 -0.30 14.26
C ASP A 182 -0.64 0.08 12.84
N GLY A 183 -0.09 1.18 12.33
CA GLY A 183 -0.24 1.60 10.94
C GLY A 183 0.23 0.56 9.92
N PRO A 184 0.03 0.83 8.61
CA PRO A 184 0.58 -0.01 7.56
C PRO A 184 2.10 -0.21 7.73
N THR A 185 2.53 -1.47 7.90
CA THR A 185 3.92 -1.82 8.24
C THR A 185 4.75 -2.36 7.06
N HIS A 186 4.07 -2.67 5.95
CA HIS A 186 4.67 -3.32 4.81
C HIS A 186 4.38 -2.57 3.51
N GLN A 187 5.40 -2.51 2.66
CA GLN A 187 5.22 -2.27 1.23
C GLN A 187 5.10 -3.61 0.51
N ILE A 188 4.33 -3.63 -0.57
CA ILE A 188 4.12 -4.84 -1.36
C ILE A 188 4.62 -4.57 -2.78
N GLY A 189 5.64 -5.33 -3.17
CA GLY A 189 6.22 -5.34 -4.50
C GLY A 189 5.85 -6.61 -5.27
N VAL A 190 5.91 -6.52 -6.59
CA VAL A 190 5.77 -7.66 -7.51
C VAL A 190 6.86 -7.66 -8.56
N GLY A 191 7.28 -8.85 -8.97
CA GLY A 191 8.15 -9.08 -10.12
C GLY A 191 7.54 -10.08 -11.08
N GLY A 192 7.52 -9.75 -12.36
CA GLY A 192 6.97 -10.60 -13.42
C GLY A 192 8.05 -11.39 -14.13
N PHE A 193 8.02 -12.71 -14.02
CA PHE A 193 8.84 -13.59 -14.85
C PHE A 193 8.03 -14.02 -16.08
N VAL A 194 8.43 -13.52 -17.26
CA VAL A 194 7.77 -13.80 -18.54
C VAL A 194 8.79 -14.48 -19.45
N MET A 195 8.51 -15.70 -19.88
CA MET A 195 9.36 -16.43 -20.84
C MET A 195 8.55 -16.81 -22.08
N ASN A 196 9.16 -16.67 -23.26
CA ASN A 196 8.57 -17.11 -24.52
C ASN A 196 8.99 -18.56 -24.87
N GLU A 197 8.43 -19.10 -25.96
CA GLU A 197 8.69 -20.47 -26.41
C GLU A 197 10.15 -20.71 -26.84
N ASN A 198 10.90 -19.65 -27.15
CA ASN A 198 12.31 -19.71 -27.55
C ASN A 198 13.28 -19.71 -26.34
N LYS A 199 12.77 -19.83 -25.11
CA LYS A 199 13.53 -19.69 -23.86
C LYS A 199 14.19 -18.31 -23.71
N GLU A 200 13.51 -17.27 -24.18
CA GLU A 200 13.92 -15.89 -23.95
C GLU A 200 13.03 -15.26 -22.87
N VAL A 201 13.67 -14.57 -21.93
CA VAL A 201 13.04 -13.88 -20.80
C VAL A 201 12.82 -12.41 -21.17
N LEU A 202 11.65 -11.87 -20.84
CA LEU A 202 11.41 -10.43 -20.95
C LEU A 202 12.16 -9.70 -19.84
N VAL A 203 13.07 -8.82 -20.23
CA VAL A 203 13.92 -8.08 -19.30
C VAL A 203 13.91 -6.59 -19.62
N VAL A 204 14.15 -5.79 -18.59
CA VAL A 204 14.17 -4.32 -18.65
C VAL A 204 15.45 -3.76 -18.04
N GLN A 205 15.79 -2.54 -18.46
CA GLN A 205 16.77 -1.66 -17.83
C GLN A 205 16.08 -0.34 -17.49
N GLU A 206 16.29 0.17 -16.28
CA GLU A 206 15.71 1.44 -15.86
C GLU A 206 16.55 2.64 -16.29
N ASN A 207 15.89 3.76 -16.54
CA ASN A 207 16.56 5.04 -16.84
C ASN A 207 17.37 5.58 -15.66
N VAL A 208 16.88 5.39 -14.44
CA VAL A 208 17.51 5.91 -13.21
C VAL A 208 17.70 4.78 -12.24
N CYS A 209 18.87 4.15 -12.28
CA CYS A 209 19.26 3.14 -11.33
C CYS A 209 20.37 3.68 -10.40
N PRO A 210 20.33 3.40 -9.08
CA PRO A 210 21.48 3.64 -8.21
C PRO A 210 22.73 2.98 -8.81
N CYS A 211 23.90 3.63 -8.68
CA CYS A 211 25.12 3.33 -9.45
C CYS A 211 25.57 1.85 -9.50
N GLN A 212 25.09 1.01 -8.57
CA GLN A 212 25.41 -0.42 -8.47
C GLN A 212 24.60 -1.32 -9.41
N CYS A 213 23.53 -0.82 -10.04
CA CYS A 213 22.64 -1.61 -10.89
C CYS A 213 22.45 -1.00 -12.30
N SER A 214 23.23 0.04 -12.63
CA SER A 214 23.22 0.64 -13.96
C SER A 214 23.69 -0.37 -15.01
N GLY A 215 22.89 -0.55 -16.06
CA GLY A 215 23.17 -1.48 -17.15
C GLY A 215 22.87 -2.95 -16.84
N VAL A 216 22.31 -3.28 -15.68
CA VAL A 216 21.86 -4.65 -15.36
C VAL A 216 20.47 -4.87 -15.95
N TRP A 217 20.31 -5.93 -16.74
CA TRP A 217 18.99 -6.38 -17.19
C TRP A 217 18.31 -7.14 -16.05
N LYS A 218 17.09 -6.74 -15.73
CA LYS A 218 16.29 -7.34 -14.66
C LYS A 218 14.88 -7.68 -15.13
N LEU A 219 14.13 -8.40 -14.29
CA LEU A 219 12.71 -8.64 -14.53
C LEU A 219 11.91 -7.32 -14.41
N PRO A 220 10.78 -7.18 -15.10
CA PRO A 220 9.83 -6.11 -14.82
C PRO A 220 9.33 -6.16 -13.37
N THR A 221 9.30 -5.02 -12.68
CA THR A 221 8.97 -4.97 -11.24
C THR A 221 8.26 -3.69 -10.86
N GLY A 222 7.29 -3.75 -9.95
CA GLY A 222 6.73 -2.53 -9.37
C GLY A 222 5.96 -2.78 -8.09
N PHE A 223 5.23 -1.76 -7.64
CA PHE A 223 4.47 -1.79 -6.39
C PHE A 223 3.00 -2.13 -6.63
N ILE A 224 2.41 -2.84 -5.69
CA ILE A 224 0.96 -3.02 -5.66
C ILE A 224 0.29 -1.73 -5.18
N ASN A 225 -0.63 -1.22 -5.98
CA ASN A 225 -1.43 -0.07 -5.63
C ASN A 225 -2.39 -0.39 -4.47
N LYS A 226 -2.85 0.67 -3.78
CA LYS A 226 -3.86 0.50 -2.73
C LYS A 226 -5.11 -0.18 -3.32
N SER A 227 -5.54 -1.26 -2.68
CA SER A 227 -6.71 -2.06 -3.10
C SER A 227 -6.56 -2.73 -4.47
N GLU A 228 -5.34 -2.99 -4.92
CA GLU A 228 -5.04 -3.79 -6.12
C GLU A 228 -4.63 -5.21 -5.73
N GLU A 229 -5.01 -6.21 -6.53
CA GLU A 229 -4.62 -7.60 -6.33
C GLU A 229 -3.21 -7.88 -6.90
N ILE A 230 -2.49 -8.84 -6.30
CA ILE A 230 -1.13 -9.22 -6.72
C ILE A 230 -1.08 -9.60 -8.21
N PHE A 231 -2.01 -10.44 -8.68
CA PHE A 231 -2.05 -10.85 -10.08
C PHE A 231 -2.37 -9.69 -11.02
N SER A 232 -3.28 -8.79 -10.62
CA SER A 232 -3.64 -7.60 -11.39
C SER A 232 -2.46 -6.65 -11.51
N GLY A 233 -1.78 -6.39 -10.38
CA GLY A 233 -0.64 -5.48 -10.32
C GLY A 233 0.53 -5.97 -11.16
N VAL A 234 0.94 -7.24 -11.05
CA VAL A 234 2.09 -7.73 -11.84
C VAL A 234 1.82 -7.72 -13.36
N VAL A 235 0.58 -7.98 -13.78
CA VAL A 235 0.17 -7.86 -15.19
C VAL A 235 0.19 -6.40 -15.65
N ARG A 236 -0.25 -5.47 -14.79
CA ARG A 236 -0.18 -4.03 -15.04
C ARG A 236 1.28 -3.56 -15.19
N GLU A 237 2.14 -3.88 -14.22
CA GLU A 237 3.54 -3.42 -14.22
C GLU A 237 4.28 -3.85 -15.49
N VAL A 238 4.17 -5.13 -15.88
CA VAL A 238 4.80 -5.62 -17.12
C VAL A 238 4.28 -4.88 -18.35
N LYS A 239 2.98 -4.57 -18.38
CA LYS A 239 2.37 -3.85 -19.50
C LYS A 239 2.78 -2.38 -19.53
N GLU A 240 2.88 -1.71 -18.39
CA GLU A 240 3.30 -0.31 -18.28
C GLU A 240 4.77 -0.16 -18.71
N GLU A 241 5.65 -1.03 -18.25
CA GLU A 241 7.08 -0.97 -18.56
C GLU A 241 7.42 -1.38 -20.00
N THR A 242 6.76 -2.41 -20.53
CA THR A 242 7.18 -3.09 -21.78
C THR A 242 6.14 -3.11 -22.89
N GLY A 243 4.89 -2.74 -22.61
CA GLY A 243 3.78 -2.83 -23.55
C GLY A 243 3.26 -4.26 -23.79
N ILE A 244 3.89 -5.28 -23.22
CA ILE A 244 3.53 -6.68 -23.40
C ILE A 244 2.26 -7.02 -22.61
N ASN A 245 1.26 -7.58 -23.28
CA ASN A 245 0.10 -8.16 -22.61
C ASN A 245 0.47 -9.56 -22.11
N THR A 246 0.12 -9.84 -20.86
CA THR A 246 0.41 -11.11 -20.20
C THR A 246 -0.83 -11.67 -19.51
N GLU A 247 -0.79 -12.97 -19.25
CA GLU A 247 -1.75 -13.70 -18.41
C GLU A 247 -1.02 -14.18 -17.15
N PHE A 248 -1.63 -13.96 -15.98
CA PHE A 248 -1.10 -14.46 -14.71
C PHE A 248 -1.25 -15.98 -14.60
N LEU A 249 -0.17 -16.65 -14.19
CA LEU A 249 -0.17 -18.09 -13.95
C LEU A 249 -0.18 -18.39 -12.45
N GLU A 250 0.89 -18.00 -11.74
CA GLU A 250 1.09 -18.36 -10.34
C GLU A 250 2.11 -17.45 -9.64
N VAL A 251 2.03 -17.37 -8.32
CA VAL A 251 3.10 -16.85 -7.47
C VAL A 251 4.04 -18.01 -7.13
N VAL A 252 5.32 -17.91 -7.48
CA VAL A 252 6.31 -18.99 -7.26
C VAL A 252 7.18 -18.79 -6.03
N ALA A 253 7.36 -17.54 -5.62
CA ALA A 253 8.11 -17.21 -4.43
C ALA A 253 7.65 -15.85 -3.88
N PHE A 254 7.94 -15.60 -2.62
CA PHE A 254 7.95 -14.24 -2.09
C PHE A 254 9.15 -14.06 -1.18
N ARG A 255 9.66 -12.83 -1.15
CA ARG A 255 10.77 -12.40 -0.31
C ARG A 255 10.23 -11.47 0.76
N HIS A 256 10.77 -11.58 1.96
CA HIS A 256 10.47 -10.70 3.07
C HIS A 256 11.78 -10.08 3.59
N VAL A 257 11.84 -8.75 3.65
CA VAL A 257 13.00 -8.01 4.16
C VAL A 257 12.54 -6.86 5.05
N HIS A 258 13.34 -6.54 6.06
CA HIS A 258 13.05 -5.48 7.03
C HIS A 258 13.88 -4.23 6.78
N LYS A 259 13.40 -3.09 7.31
CA LYS A 259 14.12 -1.81 7.35
C LYS A 259 14.57 -1.32 5.98
N VAL A 260 13.64 -1.34 5.02
CA VAL A 260 13.85 -0.83 3.66
C VAL A 260 13.54 0.67 3.65
N ALA A 261 12.57 1.13 2.87
CA ALA A 261 12.18 2.53 2.82
C ALA A 261 11.41 2.91 4.09
N PHE A 262 11.80 4.01 4.73
CA PHE A 262 11.12 4.55 5.91
C PHE A 262 10.97 3.55 7.07
N GLU A 263 11.98 2.68 7.25
CA GLU A 263 12.02 1.62 8.27
C GLU A 263 10.93 0.54 8.13
N GLN A 264 10.16 0.56 7.04
CA GLN A 264 9.12 -0.42 6.77
C GLN A 264 9.71 -1.74 6.28
N SER A 265 8.90 -2.79 6.40
CA SER A 265 9.22 -4.10 5.81
C SER A 265 8.71 -4.16 4.37
N ASP A 266 9.30 -5.02 3.55
CA ASP A 266 8.93 -5.22 2.16
C ASP A 266 8.58 -6.69 1.94
N LEU A 267 7.43 -6.92 1.31
CA LEU A 267 7.02 -8.21 0.76
C LEU A 267 7.08 -8.13 -0.76
N PHE A 268 7.96 -8.91 -1.37
CA PHE A 268 8.13 -8.92 -2.82
C PHE A 268 7.68 -10.27 -3.39
N PHE A 269 6.63 -10.27 -4.20
CA PHE A 269 6.06 -11.48 -4.80
C PHE A 269 6.60 -11.70 -6.21
N VAL A 270 7.11 -12.89 -6.49
CA VAL A 270 7.61 -13.29 -7.81
C VAL A 270 6.52 -14.12 -8.49
N CYS A 271 6.08 -13.65 -9.67
CA CYS A 271 4.96 -14.24 -10.39
C CYS A 271 5.38 -14.76 -11.75
N MET A 272 4.90 -15.94 -12.11
CA MET A 272 5.00 -16.49 -13.46
C MET A 272 3.88 -15.91 -14.32
N LEU A 273 4.25 -15.47 -15.52
CA LEU A 273 3.35 -14.85 -16.48
C LEU A 273 3.54 -15.49 -17.85
N LYS A 274 2.43 -15.65 -18.56
CA LYS A 274 2.43 -16.09 -19.96
C LYS A 274 2.31 -14.89 -20.89
N PRO A 275 3.20 -14.69 -21.88
CA PRO A 275 3.04 -13.62 -22.85
C PRO A 275 1.88 -13.91 -23.81
N LEU A 276 1.09 -12.87 -24.09
CA LEU A 276 0.00 -12.87 -25.08
C LEU A 276 0.34 -12.02 -26.31
N SER A 277 1.39 -11.22 -26.23
CA SER A 277 1.96 -10.42 -27.32
C SER A 277 3.49 -10.40 -27.20
N PHE A 278 4.19 -10.00 -28.28
CA PHE A 278 5.65 -10.03 -28.33
C PHE A 278 6.30 -8.70 -28.74
N ASP A 279 5.51 -7.76 -29.29
CA ASP A 279 5.99 -6.44 -29.71
C ASP A 279 6.22 -5.54 -28.50
N ILE A 280 7.49 -5.26 -28.21
CA ILE A 280 7.89 -4.42 -27.08
C ILE A 280 7.67 -2.94 -27.41
N ARG A 281 7.07 -2.22 -26.47
CA ARG A 281 6.91 -0.75 -26.47
C ARG A 281 7.15 -0.25 -25.06
N ILE A 282 8.31 0.36 -24.83
CA ILE A 282 8.71 0.81 -23.49
C ILE A 282 8.03 2.12 -23.08
N ASP A 283 7.83 2.32 -21.78
CA ASP A 283 7.63 3.67 -21.23
C ASP A 283 8.99 4.35 -21.06
N GLU A 284 9.32 5.21 -22.01
CA GLU A 284 10.58 5.97 -22.04
C GLU A 284 10.81 6.87 -20.81
N LYS A 285 9.79 7.11 -19.97
CA LYS A 285 9.97 7.85 -18.71
C LYS A 285 10.68 7.04 -17.65
N GLU A 286 10.45 5.74 -17.61
CA GLU A 286 10.90 4.84 -16.54
C GLU A 286 11.97 3.88 -17.04
N ILE A 287 11.75 3.33 -18.24
CA ILE A 287 12.56 2.26 -18.82
C ILE A 287 13.47 2.83 -19.90
N GLN A 288 14.75 2.50 -19.78
CA GLN A 288 15.78 2.80 -20.77
C GLN A 288 15.70 1.85 -21.97
N ALA A 289 15.51 0.56 -21.69
CA ALA A 289 15.43 -0.47 -22.71
C ALA A 289 14.68 -1.70 -22.19
N ALA A 290 14.02 -2.42 -23.11
CA ALA A 290 13.45 -3.74 -22.85
C ALA A 290 13.73 -4.66 -24.03
N LYS A 291 14.00 -5.94 -23.76
CA LYS A 291 14.21 -6.95 -24.79
C LYS A 291 13.79 -8.34 -24.34
N TRP A 292 13.56 -9.22 -25.30
CA TRP A 292 13.63 -10.66 -25.09
C TRP A 292 15.11 -11.05 -25.06
N MET A 293 15.56 -11.62 -23.95
CA MET A 293 16.95 -12.01 -23.72
C MET A 293 17.03 -13.52 -23.51
N ASN A 294 17.97 -14.20 -24.16
CA ASN A 294 18.17 -15.62 -23.93
C ASN A 294 18.41 -15.90 -22.44
N LEU A 295 17.80 -16.96 -21.90
CA LEU A 295 17.88 -17.28 -20.46
C LEU A 295 19.32 -17.47 -19.97
N ASP A 296 20.17 -18.13 -20.75
CA ASP A 296 21.57 -18.38 -20.36
C ASP A 296 22.37 -17.05 -20.40
N GLU A 297 22.11 -16.18 -21.38
CA GLU A 297 22.67 -14.82 -21.44
C GLU A 297 22.26 -14.01 -20.19
N PHE A 298 20.98 -14.06 -19.82
CA PHE A 298 20.46 -13.36 -18.66
C PHE A 298 21.11 -13.80 -17.36
N LEU A 299 21.26 -15.10 -17.15
CA LEU A 299 21.89 -15.70 -15.97
C LEU A 299 23.41 -15.50 -15.93
N SER A 300 24.06 -15.25 -17.07
CA SER A 300 25.50 -14.99 -17.17
C SER A 300 25.92 -13.57 -16.77
N GLN A 301 24.97 -12.67 -16.49
CA GLN A 301 25.30 -11.34 -15.97
C GLN A 301 25.93 -11.46 -14.58
N SER A 302 27.04 -10.75 -14.34
CA SER A 302 27.78 -10.79 -13.07
C SER A 302 26.89 -10.54 -11.84
N PHE A 303 25.86 -9.69 -11.98
CA PHE A 303 24.87 -9.44 -10.95
C PHE A 303 24.20 -10.73 -10.44
N TYR A 304 23.77 -11.63 -11.32
CA TYR A 304 23.11 -12.88 -10.94
C TYR A 304 24.12 -13.98 -10.53
N GLU A 305 25.39 -13.86 -10.92
CA GLU A 305 26.44 -14.74 -10.42
C GLU A 305 26.80 -14.42 -8.96
N GLU A 306 26.87 -13.13 -8.62
CA GLU A 306 27.25 -12.63 -7.31
C GLU A 306 26.07 -12.62 -6.31
N ASP A 307 24.86 -12.29 -6.76
CA ASP A 307 23.68 -12.24 -5.89
C ASP A 307 22.94 -13.58 -5.81
N HIS A 308 23.28 -14.37 -4.79
CA HIS A 308 22.66 -15.67 -4.54
C HIS A 308 21.13 -15.63 -4.37
N MET A 309 20.58 -14.51 -3.89
CA MET A 309 19.14 -14.38 -3.70
C MET A 309 18.42 -14.30 -5.05
N SER A 310 18.82 -13.37 -5.90
CA SER A 310 18.25 -13.22 -7.25
C SER A 310 18.45 -14.49 -8.06
N LYS A 311 19.64 -15.10 -8.01
CA LYS A 311 19.90 -16.39 -8.67
C LYS A 311 18.89 -17.46 -8.27
N ARG A 312 18.68 -17.64 -6.95
CA ARG A 312 17.74 -18.64 -6.44
C ARG A 312 16.30 -18.36 -6.91
N VAL A 313 15.90 -17.09 -6.98
CA VAL A 313 14.58 -16.70 -7.49
C VAL A 313 14.43 -17.10 -8.96
N ILE A 314 15.44 -16.83 -9.80
CA ILE A 314 15.39 -17.21 -11.21
C ILE A 314 15.40 -18.74 -11.36
N ASP A 315 16.21 -19.48 -10.60
CA ASP A 315 16.21 -20.94 -10.61
C ASP A 315 14.81 -21.52 -10.30
N ILE A 316 14.08 -20.93 -9.33
CA ILE A 316 12.70 -21.32 -9.02
C ILE A 316 11.75 -21.03 -10.19
N CYS A 317 11.90 -19.87 -10.84
CA CYS A 317 11.09 -19.52 -12.03
C CYS A 317 11.34 -20.48 -13.19
N VAL A 318 12.60 -20.87 -13.41
CA VAL A 318 12.98 -21.87 -14.43
C VAL A 318 12.38 -23.23 -14.08
N ALA A 319 12.50 -23.68 -12.84
CA ALA A 319 11.91 -24.94 -12.40
C ALA A 319 10.37 -24.95 -12.57
N ALA A 320 9.71 -23.82 -12.30
CA ALA A 320 8.28 -23.65 -12.52
C ALA A 320 7.91 -23.71 -14.01
N TYR A 321 8.66 -23.00 -14.87
CA TYR A 321 8.48 -23.08 -16.33
C TYR A 321 8.65 -24.51 -16.87
N GLU A 322 9.59 -25.28 -16.31
CA GLU A 322 9.83 -26.68 -16.67
C GLU A 322 8.83 -27.66 -16.03
N ASN A 323 7.80 -27.17 -15.32
CA ASN A 323 6.80 -27.97 -14.61
C ASN A 323 7.41 -28.93 -13.56
N THR A 324 8.57 -28.59 -13.00
CA THR A 324 9.23 -29.33 -11.91
C THR A 324 9.01 -28.69 -10.54
N TYR A 325 8.44 -27.49 -10.53
CA TYR A 325 8.00 -26.75 -9.36
C TYR A 325 6.58 -26.24 -9.60
N GLY A 326 5.73 -26.24 -8.58
CA GLY A 326 4.37 -25.70 -8.65
C GLY A 326 4.18 -24.60 -7.63
N GLY A 327 3.83 -23.40 -8.10
CA GLY A 327 3.57 -22.24 -7.27
C GLY A 327 2.15 -22.22 -6.69
N PHE A 328 1.70 -21.01 -6.37
CA PHE A 328 0.42 -20.71 -5.77
C PHE A 328 -0.47 -20.01 -6.80
N ILE A 329 -1.55 -20.67 -7.19
CA ILE A 329 -2.52 -20.16 -8.17
C ILE A 329 -3.60 -19.38 -7.42
N ASN A 330 -4.14 -18.34 -8.05
CA ASN A 330 -5.26 -17.58 -7.49
C ASN A 330 -6.58 -18.36 -7.64
N HIS A 331 -7.29 -18.51 -6.53
CA HIS A 331 -8.64 -19.07 -6.49
C HIS A 331 -9.62 -18.08 -5.87
N HIS A 332 -10.77 -17.90 -6.53
CA HIS A 332 -11.84 -17.04 -6.02
C HIS A 332 -12.74 -17.83 -5.08
N LEU A 333 -12.73 -17.46 -3.80
CA LEU A 333 -13.51 -18.12 -2.77
C LEU A 333 -14.26 -17.08 -1.94
N THR A 334 -15.47 -17.43 -1.48
CA THR A 334 -16.22 -16.58 -0.56
C THR A 334 -16.00 -17.05 0.87
N SER A 335 -15.52 -16.15 1.73
CA SER A 335 -15.35 -16.46 3.14
C SER A 335 -16.70 -16.40 3.87
N LYS A 336 -16.98 -17.38 4.74
CA LYS A 336 -18.17 -17.32 5.62
C LYS A 336 -18.03 -16.26 6.72
N PHE A 337 -16.81 -15.84 7.05
CA PHE A 337 -16.57 -14.88 8.12
C PHE A 337 -17.08 -13.49 7.79
N ASP A 338 -16.87 -13.03 6.55
CA ASP A 338 -17.26 -11.69 6.12
C ASP A 338 -18.22 -11.70 4.91
N GLY A 339 -18.50 -12.86 4.31
CA GLY A 339 -19.34 -12.99 3.12
C GLY A 339 -18.77 -12.32 1.88
N LYS A 340 -17.50 -11.92 1.88
CA LYS A 340 -16.86 -11.28 0.74
C LYS A 340 -16.20 -12.31 -0.16
N LEU A 341 -16.19 -12.01 -1.46
CA LEU A 341 -15.34 -12.71 -2.42
C LEU A 341 -13.89 -12.32 -2.13
N SER A 342 -13.00 -13.31 -2.08
CA SER A 342 -11.59 -13.14 -1.76
C SER A 342 -10.73 -13.99 -2.69
N HIS A 343 -9.48 -13.57 -2.85
CA HIS A 343 -8.47 -14.30 -3.60
C HIS A 343 -7.63 -15.13 -2.62
N LEU A 344 -7.69 -16.46 -2.76
CA LEU A 344 -6.85 -17.38 -2.01
C LEU A 344 -5.79 -17.96 -2.96
N TYR A 345 -4.53 -17.77 -2.61
CA TYR A 345 -3.40 -18.31 -3.36
C TYR A 345 -2.99 -19.64 -2.74
N TYR A 346 -3.04 -20.74 -3.49
CA TYR A 346 -2.56 -22.05 -3.05
C TYR A 346 -2.17 -22.96 -4.21
N ASN A 347 -1.38 -23.99 -3.91
CA ASN A 347 -1.06 -25.03 -4.89
C ASN A 347 -2.19 -26.06 -4.95
N HIS A 348 -2.98 -26.04 -6.03
CA HIS A 348 -4.12 -26.93 -6.20
C HIS A 348 -3.74 -28.41 -6.31
N GLU A 349 -2.58 -28.73 -6.87
CA GLU A 349 -2.13 -30.12 -7.05
C GLU A 349 -1.79 -30.80 -5.72
N MET A 350 -1.31 -30.04 -4.74
CA MET A 350 -1.02 -30.54 -3.41
C MET A 350 -2.28 -30.75 -2.57
N VAL A 351 -3.35 -29.98 -2.82
CA VAL A 351 -4.61 -30.10 -2.05
C VAL A 351 -5.44 -31.31 -2.45
N LYS A 352 -5.37 -31.79 -3.71
CA LYS A 352 -6.06 -33.04 -4.11
C LYS A 352 -5.59 -34.29 -3.36
N LYS A 353 -4.47 -34.22 -2.63
CA LYS A 353 -3.89 -35.32 -1.85
C LYS A 353 -4.26 -35.26 -0.35
N ILE A 354 -5.02 -34.24 0.07
CA ILE A 354 -5.57 -34.08 1.45
C ILE A 354 -7.02 -34.51 1.41
#